data_AF-A0A1T4M071-F1
#
_entry.id   AF-A0A1T4M071-F1
#
_cell.length_a   1.000
_cell.length_b   1.000
_cell.length_c   1.000
_cell.angle_alpha   90.00
_cell.angle_beta   90.00
_cell.angle_gamma   90.00
#
_symmetry.space_group_name_H-M   'P 1'
#
loop_
_entity.id
_entity.type
_entity.pdbx_description
1 polymer ?
#
loop_
_entity_poly.entity_id
_entity_poly.type
_entity_poly.pdbx_seq_one_letter_code
_entity_poly.pdbx_strand_id
1 'polypeptide(L)'
;MRRLHSVSVVIAALTLWTGSSTAGEVIHKCDDGSGVASYQSEPCPDGLEAAKTWAVEIQPLTAAERREQAAQRKREAADSRYLRQLAGRYRNAGGGTTAINAKHGRGSPCAAAKERRDRARRTAKRRLTYKDLERLGDMVYNACK
;
A
#
# COMPACT_ATOMS: atom_id res chain seq x y z
N MET A 1 -74.39 32.12 23.07
CA MET A 1 -73.22 31.68 23.88
C MET A 1 -73.14 30.17 23.85
N ARG A 2 -71.91 29.62 23.89
CA ARG A 2 -71.50 28.20 23.89
C ARG A 2 -71.23 27.60 22.50
N ARG A 3 -69.93 27.67 22.16
CA ARG A 3 -69.24 27.13 20.99
C ARG A 3 -69.11 25.61 21.11
N LEU A 4 -69.34 24.93 19.98
CA LEU A 4 -69.01 23.53 19.77
C LEU A 4 -67.50 23.31 19.89
N HIS A 5 -67.07 22.41 20.78
CA HIS A 5 -65.70 21.90 20.79
C HIS A 5 -65.70 20.58 20.02
N SER A 6 -65.38 20.67 18.73
CA SER A 6 -64.98 19.51 17.93
C SER A 6 -63.57 19.14 18.35
N VAL A 7 -63.43 18.03 19.07
CA VAL A 7 -62.14 17.39 19.34
C VAL A 7 -61.70 16.70 18.04
N SER A 8 -61.10 17.48 17.15
CA SER A 8 -60.43 16.93 15.98
C SER A 8 -59.00 16.59 16.36
N VAL A 9 -58.79 15.29 16.57
CA VAL A 9 -57.49 14.62 16.66
C VAL A 9 -56.71 14.91 15.39
N VAL A 10 -55.73 15.82 15.45
CA VAL A 10 -54.76 16.03 14.36
C VAL A 10 -53.47 15.31 14.75
N ILE A 11 -53.34 14.08 14.26
CA ILE A 11 -52.08 13.35 14.16
C ILE A 11 -51.25 14.07 13.09
N ALA A 12 -50.39 15.00 13.50
CA ALA A 12 -49.39 15.61 12.63
C ALA A 12 -48.08 14.84 12.79
N ALA A 13 -47.81 14.00 11.81
CA ALA A 13 -46.61 13.19 11.67
C ALA A 13 -45.34 14.05 11.68
N LEU A 14 -44.53 13.92 12.73
CA LEU A 14 -43.11 14.29 12.71
C LEU A 14 -42.37 13.22 11.89
N THR A 15 -42.34 13.39 10.58
CA THR A 15 -41.41 12.64 9.72
C THR A 15 -40.01 13.18 9.96
N LEU A 16 -39.21 12.43 10.72
CA LEU A 16 -37.76 12.60 10.81
C LEU A 16 -37.16 12.39 9.42
N TRP A 17 -36.78 13.50 8.77
CA TRP A 17 -35.84 13.48 7.66
C TRP A 17 -34.44 13.17 8.21
N THR A 18 -34.08 11.90 8.29
CA THR A 18 -32.67 11.48 8.41
C THR A 18 -32.04 11.54 7.04
N GLY A 19 -31.70 12.75 6.59
CA GLY A 19 -30.83 12.96 5.43
C GLY A 19 -29.48 12.31 5.70
N SER A 20 -29.14 11.25 4.96
CA SER A 20 -27.80 10.69 4.98
C SER A 20 -26.90 11.67 4.22
N SER A 21 -26.21 12.56 4.94
CA SER A 21 -25.11 13.33 4.36
C SER A 21 -24.01 12.34 4.00
N THR A 22 -23.77 12.13 2.71
CA THR A 22 -22.52 11.53 2.28
C THR A 22 -21.40 12.48 2.73
N ALA A 23 -20.46 11.97 3.53
CA ALA A 23 -19.39 12.79 4.07
C ALA A 23 -18.37 13.09 2.96
N GLY A 24 -18.68 14.10 2.15
CA GLY A 24 -17.69 14.71 1.26
C GLY A 24 -16.69 15.50 2.08
N GLU A 25 -15.41 15.24 1.93
CA GLU A 25 -14.34 16.02 2.56
C GLU A 25 -13.83 17.06 1.57
N VAL A 26 -13.82 18.34 1.96
CA VAL A 26 -13.26 19.41 1.14
C VAL A 26 -11.82 19.64 1.58
N ILE A 27 -10.88 19.64 0.63
CA ILE A 27 -9.46 19.89 0.88
C ILE A 27 -9.07 21.19 0.18
N HIS A 28 -8.47 22.10 0.93
CA HIS A 28 -7.89 23.35 0.46
C HIS A 28 -6.38 23.22 0.37
N LYS A 29 -5.80 23.63 -0.76
CA LYS A 29 -4.37 23.94 -0.90
C LYS A 29 -4.21 25.44 -0.61
N CYS A 30 -3.57 25.75 0.50
CA CYS A 30 -3.25 27.12 0.89
C CYS A 30 -1.80 27.41 0.51
N ASP A 31 -1.59 28.53 -0.18
CA ASP A 31 -0.28 29.01 -0.59
C ASP A 31 0.04 30.30 0.16
N ASP A 32 1.27 30.41 0.65
CA ASP A 32 1.77 31.59 1.36
C ASP A 32 2.49 32.59 0.46
N GLY A 33 2.53 32.34 -0.85
CA GLY A 33 3.22 33.16 -1.84
C GLY A 33 4.74 33.02 -1.82
N SER A 34 5.30 32.27 -0.86
CA SER A 34 6.73 31.92 -0.80
C SER A 34 7.04 30.61 -1.54
N GLY A 35 6.00 29.91 -2.01
CA GLY A 35 6.09 28.61 -2.69
C GLY A 35 5.94 27.41 -1.75
N VAL A 36 5.61 27.63 -0.47
CA VAL A 36 5.26 26.57 0.47
C VAL A 36 3.74 26.41 0.49
N ALA A 37 3.28 25.18 0.23
CA ALA A 37 1.85 24.86 0.24
C ALA A 37 1.48 23.98 1.44
N SER A 38 0.42 24.35 2.15
CA SER A 38 -0.25 23.49 3.13
C SER A 38 -1.56 22.94 2.55
N TYR A 39 -1.95 21.75 3.01
CA TYR A 39 -3.20 21.10 2.64
C TYR A 39 -4.00 20.84 3.91
N GLN A 40 -5.26 21.26 3.92
CA GLN A 40 -6.10 21.26 5.11
C GLN A 40 -7.58 21.16 4.73
N SER A 41 -8.40 20.71 5.68
CA SER A 41 -9.84 20.53 5.45
C SER A 41 -10.64 21.79 5.82
N GLU A 42 -10.06 22.67 6.65
CA GLU A 42 -10.57 24.00 6.96
C GLU A 42 -10.17 25.03 5.89
N PRO A 43 -10.97 26.09 5.68
CA PRO A 43 -10.60 27.21 4.81
C PRO A 43 -9.21 27.76 5.13
N CYS A 44 -8.55 28.33 4.12
CA CYS A 44 -7.22 28.91 4.30
C CYS A 44 -7.27 30.04 5.36
N PRO A 45 -6.28 30.09 6.28
CA PRO A 45 -6.17 31.16 7.26
C PRO A 45 -6.08 32.52 6.59
N ASP A 46 -6.50 33.56 7.31
CA ASP A 46 -6.39 34.95 6.84
C ASP A 46 -4.94 35.27 6.45
N GLY A 47 -4.75 35.77 5.23
CA GLY A 47 -3.43 36.07 4.66
C GLY A 47 -2.84 34.97 3.77
N LEU A 48 -3.45 33.79 3.70
CA LEU A 48 -3.09 32.72 2.75
C LEU A 48 -4.15 32.60 1.64
N GLU A 49 -3.70 32.42 0.40
CA GLU A 49 -4.61 32.26 -0.73
C GLU A 49 -4.95 30.79 -0.94
N ALA A 50 -6.24 30.49 -1.12
CA ALA A 50 -6.70 29.17 -1.53
C ALA A 50 -6.37 28.94 -3.02
N ALA A 51 -5.14 28.52 -3.29
CA ALA A 51 -4.67 28.26 -4.65
C ALA A 51 -5.50 27.16 -5.35
N LYS A 52 -6.05 26.21 -4.60
CA LYS A 52 -6.96 25.19 -5.13
C LYS A 52 -7.84 24.56 -4.05
N THR A 53 -9.07 24.22 -4.40
CA THR A 53 -10.00 23.49 -3.53
C THR A 53 -10.53 22.26 -4.25
N TRP A 54 -10.60 21.13 -3.55
CA TRP A 54 -11.20 19.89 -4.05
C TRP A 54 -12.30 19.41 -3.11
N ALA A 55 -13.42 18.98 -3.67
CA ALA A 55 -14.41 18.18 -2.95
C ALA A 55 -14.13 16.70 -3.23
N VAL A 56 -13.87 15.93 -2.17
CA VAL A 56 -13.57 14.50 -2.22
C VAL A 56 -14.78 13.75 -1.70
N GLU A 57 -15.41 12.97 -2.56
CA GLU A 57 -16.45 12.05 -2.15
C GLU A 57 -15.81 10.80 -1.52
N ILE A 58 -15.91 10.66 -0.20
CA ILE A 58 -15.38 9.49 0.51
C ILE A 58 -16.46 8.40 0.51
N GLN A 59 -16.38 7.49 -0.45
CA GLN A 59 -17.23 6.30 -0.43
C GLN A 59 -16.69 5.29 0.59
N PRO A 60 -17.52 4.82 1.54
CA PRO A 60 -17.10 3.80 2.48
C PRO A 60 -16.81 2.50 1.71
N LEU A 61 -15.62 1.91 1.97
CA LEU A 61 -15.25 0.62 1.40
C LEU A 61 -16.32 -0.42 1.69
N THR A 62 -16.74 -1.18 0.67
CA THR A 62 -17.62 -2.34 0.84
C THR A 62 -16.95 -3.42 1.68
N ALA A 63 -17.75 -4.37 2.20
CA ALA A 63 -17.20 -5.49 2.97
C ALA A 63 -16.23 -6.35 2.14
N ALA A 64 -16.45 -6.47 0.82
CA ALA A 64 -15.57 -7.20 -0.09
C ALA A 64 -14.22 -6.49 -0.24
N GLU A 65 -14.23 -5.19 -0.53
CA GLU A 65 -13.00 -4.38 -0.67
C GLU A 65 -12.19 -4.36 0.62
N ARG A 66 -12.84 -4.26 1.79
CA ARG A 66 -12.14 -4.35 3.09
C ARG A 66 -11.42 -5.68 3.27
N ARG A 67 -12.02 -6.80 2.85
CA ARG A 67 -11.41 -8.13 2.91
C ARG A 67 -10.22 -8.24 1.95
N GLU A 68 -10.36 -7.72 0.74
CA GLU A 68 -9.29 -7.69 -0.25
C GLU A 68 -8.10 -6.87 0.24
N GLN A 69 -8.34 -5.65 0.72
CA GLN A 69 -7.30 -4.79 1.29
C GLN A 69 -6.59 -5.45 2.48
N ALA A 70 -7.33 -6.15 3.35
CA ALA A 70 -6.74 -6.91 4.44
C ALA A 70 -5.87 -8.08 3.94
N ALA A 71 -6.30 -8.78 2.88
CA ALA A 71 -5.52 -9.84 2.26
C ALA A 71 -4.24 -9.28 1.59
N GLN A 72 -4.33 -8.14 0.91
CA GLN A 72 -3.19 -7.45 0.32
C GLN A 72 -2.17 -7.04 1.39
N ARG A 73 -2.61 -6.37 2.47
CA ARG A 73 -1.74 -5.99 3.60
C ARG A 73 -1.00 -7.19 4.20
N LYS A 74 -1.66 -8.36 4.30
CA LYS A 74 -1.02 -9.59 4.78
C LYS A 74 0.08 -10.07 3.84
N ARG A 75 -0.12 -9.98 2.51
CA ARG A 75 0.90 -10.34 1.51
C ARG A 75 2.09 -9.39 1.58
N GLU A 76 1.83 -8.09 1.58
CA GLU A 76 2.87 -7.05 1.68
C GLU A 76 3.69 -7.18 2.97
N ALA A 77 3.05 -7.52 4.09
CA ALA A 77 3.75 -7.77 5.35
C ALA A 77 4.65 -9.02 5.28
N ALA A 78 4.21 -10.08 4.59
CA ALA A 78 5.03 -11.28 4.37
C ALA A 78 6.23 -10.96 3.46
N ASP A 79 6.02 -10.23 2.37
CA ASP A 79 7.07 -9.82 1.45
C ASP A 79 8.09 -8.90 2.13
N SER A 80 7.62 -7.94 2.92
CA SER A 80 8.49 -7.05 3.70
C SER A 80 9.36 -7.81 4.71
N ARG A 81 8.81 -8.85 5.36
CA ARG A 81 9.58 -9.73 6.26
C ARG A 81 10.64 -10.52 5.50
N TYR A 82 10.29 -11.09 4.36
CA TYR A 82 11.22 -11.82 3.51
C TYR A 82 12.37 -10.92 3.01
N LEU A 83 12.04 -9.73 2.50
CA LEU A 83 13.05 -8.76 2.04
C LEU A 83 13.95 -8.28 3.19
N ARG A 84 13.39 -8.09 4.40
CA ARG A 84 14.18 -7.74 5.59
C ARG A 84 15.14 -8.86 5.99
N GLN A 85 14.70 -10.12 5.93
CA GLN A 85 15.58 -11.27 6.20
C GLN A 85 16.71 -11.36 5.16
N LEU A 86 16.37 -11.15 3.88
CA LEU A 86 17.35 -11.14 2.81
C LEU A 86 18.38 -10.02 3.02
N ALA A 87 17.94 -8.79 3.31
CA ALA A 87 18.82 -7.66 3.61
C ALA A 87 19.69 -7.89 4.86
N GLY A 88 19.15 -8.54 5.90
CA GLY A 88 19.90 -8.92 7.11
C GLY A 88 21.01 -9.94 6.84
N ARG A 89 20.76 -10.93 5.96
CA ARG A 89 21.81 -11.87 5.52
C ARG A 89 22.95 -11.15 4.80
N TYR A 90 22.65 -10.11 4.01
CA TYR A 90 23.68 -9.30 3.33
C TYR A 90 24.45 -8.36 4.28
N ARG A 91 23.83 -7.86 5.36
CA ARG A 91 24.51 -6.96 6.32
C ARG A 91 25.42 -7.69 7.31
N ASN A 92 25.09 -8.92 7.70
CA ASN A 92 25.92 -9.72 8.61
C ASN A 92 27.04 -10.48 7.91
N ALA A 93 27.09 -10.47 6.56
CA ALA A 93 28.28 -10.82 5.79
C ALA A 93 29.27 -9.63 5.80
N GLY A 94 29.73 -9.24 6.99
CA GLY A 94 30.75 -8.22 7.16
C GLY A 94 32.08 -8.71 6.58
N GLY A 95 32.40 -8.24 5.38
CA GLY A 95 33.65 -8.54 4.70
C GLY A 95 33.66 -7.99 3.27
N GLY A 96 33.66 -6.67 3.14
CA GLY A 96 33.83 -5.98 1.86
C GLY A 96 32.55 -5.80 1.05
N THR A 97 32.26 -4.55 0.70
CA THR A 97 31.54 -4.22 -0.52
C THR A 97 32.34 -4.71 -1.73
N THR A 98 32.38 -6.02 -1.94
CA THR A 98 32.72 -6.56 -3.24
C THR A 98 31.50 -6.28 -4.09
N ALA A 99 31.49 -5.12 -4.75
CA ALA A 99 30.67 -4.92 -5.92
C ALA A 99 30.74 -6.23 -6.71
N ILE A 100 29.60 -6.87 -6.97
CA ILE A 100 29.54 -8.09 -7.76
C ILE A 100 30.04 -7.66 -9.14
N ASN A 101 31.36 -7.76 -9.33
CA ASN A 101 32.02 -7.33 -10.54
C ASN A 101 31.39 -8.19 -11.63
N ALA A 102 30.65 -7.57 -12.53
CA ALA A 102 30.14 -8.20 -13.74
C ALA A 102 31.28 -8.70 -14.66
N LYS A 103 32.54 -8.59 -14.23
CA LYS A 103 33.76 -9.12 -14.85
C LYS A 103 34.07 -10.58 -14.52
N HIS A 104 33.14 -11.30 -13.90
CA HIS A 104 33.26 -12.75 -13.78
C HIS A 104 32.99 -13.38 -15.15
N GLY A 105 34.04 -13.50 -15.95
CA GLY A 105 34.01 -14.10 -17.29
C GLY A 105 33.40 -15.50 -17.29
N ARG A 106 33.09 -16.00 -18.49
CA ARG A 106 32.38 -17.27 -18.74
C ARG A 106 33.02 -18.53 -18.12
N GLY A 107 34.20 -18.41 -17.48
CA GLY A 107 34.89 -19.49 -16.76
C GLY A 107 34.93 -19.36 -15.23
N SER A 108 34.25 -18.39 -14.62
CA SER A 108 34.25 -18.23 -13.16
C SER A 108 33.33 -19.24 -12.44
N PRO A 109 33.66 -19.67 -11.21
CA PRO A 109 32.79 -20.52 -10.39
C PRO A 109 31.37 -19.94 -10.22
N CYS A 110 31.27 -18.61 -10.12
CA CYS A 110 30.02 -17.88 -10.06
C CYS A 110 29.18 -18.03 -11.33
N ALA A 111 29.79 -17.88 -12.52
CA ALA A 111 29.10 -18.05 -13.80
C ALA A 111 28.59 -19.49 -13.97
N ALA A 112 29.42 -20.48 -13.64
CA ALA A 112 29.03 -21.89 -13.67
C ALA A 112 27.87 -22.19 -12.71
N ALA A 113 27.90 -21.65 -11.48
CA ALA A 113 26.81 -21.84 -10.52
C ALA A 113 25.49 -21.21 -11.00
N LYS A 114 25.53 -20.02 -11.63
CA LYS A 114 24.36 -19.39 -12.26
C LYS A 114 23.80 -20.26 -13.39
N GLU A 115 24.66 -20.78 -14.25
CA GLU A 115 24.24 -21.68 -15.34
C GLU A 115 23.57 -22.95 -14.79
N ARG A 116 24.12 -23.56 -13.73
CA ARG A 116 23.50 -24.73 -13.08
C ARG A 116 22.12 -24.42 -12.55
N ARG A 117 21.93 -23.27 -11.87
CA ARG A 117 20.61 -22.83 -11.39
C ARG A 117 19.63 -22.70 -12.54
N ASP A 118 20.05 -22.02 -13.61
CA ASP A 118 19.17 -21.73 -14.73
C ASP A 118 18.82 -23.01 -15.51
N ARG A 119 19.78 -23.94 -15.65
CA ARG A 119 19.55 -25.28 -16.18
C ARG A 119 18.56 -26.05 -15.33
N ALA A 120 18.74 -26.09 -14.01
CA ALA A 120 17.83 -26.77 -13.09
C ALA A 120 16.40 -26.22 -13.18
N ARG A 121 16.24 -24.89 -13.36
CA ARG A 121 14.93 -24.26 -13.59
C ARG A 121 14.31 -24.67 -14.92
N ARG A 122 15.10 -24.75 -16.00
CA ARG A 122 14.61 -25.13 -17.33
C ARG A 122 14.27 -26.62 -17.45
N THR A 123 15.04 -27.49 -16.81
CA THR A 123 14.88 -28.95 -16.92
C THR A 123 13.90 -29.53 -15.89
N ALA A 124 13.38 -28.71 -14.97
CA ALA A 124 12.47 -29.17 -13.96
C ALA A 124 11.14 -29.64 -14.57
N LYS A 125 10.90 -30.95 -14.55
CA LYS A 125 9.63 -31.57 -15.01
C LYS A 125 8.45 -31.28 -14.08
N ARG A 126 8.72 -30.74 -12.88
CA ARG A 126 7.73 -30.30 -11.89
C ARG A 126 8.01 -28.86 -11.48
N ARG A 127 7.00 -28.17 -10.95
CA ARG A 127 7.22 -26.89 -10.28
C ARG A 127 8.23 -27.07 -9.15
N LEU A 128 9.24 -26.21 -9.13
CA LEU A 128 10.23 -26.16 -8.06
C LEU A 128 9.54 -25.65 -6.80
N THR A 129 9.79 -26.33 -5.67
CA THR A 129 9.28 -25.88 -4.38
C THR A 129 10.08 -24.67 -3.89
N TYR A 130 9.56 -23.96 -2.89
CA TYR A 130 10.29 -22.88 -2.24
C TYR A 130 11.69 -23.32 -1.75
N LYS A 131 11.78 -24.49 -1.08
CA LYS A 131 13.04 -25.06 -0.59
C LYS A 131 14.02 -25.37 -1.73
N ASP A 132 13.53 -25.82 -2.88
CA ASP A 132 14.37 -26.06 -4.05
C ASP A 132 14.97 -24.76 -4.58
N LEU A 133 14.17 -23.69 -4.65
CA LEU A 133 14.62 -22.37 -5.09
C LEU A 133 15.61 -21.73 -4.11
N GLU A 134 15.38 -21.88 -2.80
CA GLU A 134 16.30 -21.41 -1.76
C GLU A 134 17.66 -22.11 -1.87
N ARG A 135 17.68 -23.46 -1.95
CA ARG A 135 18.92 -24.23 -2.12
C ARG A 135 19.71 -23.80 -3.37
N LEU A 136 19.00 -23.58 -4.49
CA LEU A 136 19.64 -23.11 -5.72
C LEU A 136 20.19 -21.68 -5.58
N GLY A 137 19.53 -20.82 -4.81
CA GLY A 137 19.98 -19.48 -4.47
C GLY A 137 21.25 -19.49 -3.60
N ASP A 138 21.23 -20.26 -2.51
CA ASP A 138 22.36 -20.40 -1.58
C ASP A 138 23.62 -20.94 -2.28
N MET A 139 23.43 -21.89 -3.20
CA MET A 139 24.49 -22.43 -4.04
C MET A 139 25.15 -21.36 -4.93
N VAL A 140 24.35 -20.47 -5.55
CA VAL A 140 24.88 -19.38 -6.36
C VAL A 140 25.56 -18.34 -5.48
N TYR A 141 24.94 -17.97 -4.35
CA TYR A 141 25.50 -17.02 -3.41
C TYR A 141 26.88 -17.46 -2.90
N ASN A 142 27.01 -18.72 -2.46
CA ASN A 142 28.28 -19.24 -1.96
C ASN A 142 29.38 -19.32 -3.04
N ALA A 143 29.02 -19.44 -4.31
CA ALA A 143 29.99 -19.47 -5.42
C ALA A 143 30.36 -18.08 -5.94
N CYS A 144 29.61 -17.05 -5.57
CA CYS A 144 29.77 -15.67 -6.06
C CYS A 144 30.25 -14.68 -4.99
N LYS A 145 30.25 -15.07 -3.71
CA LYS A 145 30.92 -14.32 -2.64
C LYS A 145 32.43 -14.48 -2.75
#